data_AF-A0A7S2I0X5-F1
#
_entry.id   AF-A0A7S2I0X5-F1
#
_cell.length_a   1.000
_cell.length_b   1.000
_cell.length_c   1.000
_cell.angle_alpha   90.00
_cell.angle_beta   90.00
_cell.angle_gamma   90.00
#
_symmetry.space_group_name_H-M   'P 1'
#
loop_
_entity.id
_entity.type
_entity.pdbx_description
1 polymer ?
#
loop_
_entity_poly.entity_id
_entity_poly.type
_entity_poly.pdbx_seq_one_letter_code
_entity_poly.pdbx_strand_id
1 'polypeptide(L)'
;YKGIPTLGVMDQCVLEERWVGVTGKQTVLNGSPVSCCSSSSSGGGGSSIEKLEDAIMYTTTPDMFTQPFESKRFAAMQEAMGTINYGADCYGYALVASGFGAHVVVEADLGLYDYCAIVPIMEGAGGIMTDW
;
A
#
# COMPACT_ATOMS: atom_id res chain seq x y z
N TYR A 1 -16.95 7.75 7.93
CA TYR A 1 -17.95 8.35 8.83
C TYR A 1 -17.32 9.47 9.66
N LYS A 2 -17.92 10.68 9.72
CA LYS A 2 -17.39 11.83 10.48
C LYS A 2 -15.92 12.17 10.20
N GLY A 3 -15.52 12.19 8.93
CA GLY A 3 -14.14 12.48 8.52
C GLY A 3 -13.17 11.30 8.60
N ILE A 4 -13.57 10.17 9.19
CA ILE A 4 -12.75 8.96 9.26
C ILE A 4 -13.15 8.02 8.10
N PRO A 5 -12.22 7.58 7.24
CA PRO A 5 -12.51 6.53 6.26
C PRO A 5 -12.92 5.23 6.94
N THR A 6 -14.11 4.71 6.62
CA THR A 6 -14.68 3.51 7.29
C THR A 6 -14.96 2.34 6.37
N LEU A 7 -15.07 2.62 5.07
CA LEU A 7 -15.29 1.67 4.00
C LEU A 7 -14.47 2.17 2.80
N GLY A 8 -13.76 1.25 2.17
CA GLY A 8 -12.96 1.54 0.98
C GLY A 8 -13.10 0.41 -0.03
N VAL A 9 -13.18 0.80 -1.30
CA VAL A 9 -13.18 -0.15 -2.42
C VAL A 9 -12.15 0.34 -3.44
N MET A 10 -11.25 -0.55 -3.83
CA MET A 10 -10.37 -0.37 -4.97
C MET A 10 -10.73 -1.46 -5.98
N ASP A 11 -11.04 -1.05 -7.21
CA ASP A 11 -11.52 -1.92 -8.27
C ASP A 11 -10.65 -1.73 -9.51
N GLN A 12 -9.91 -2.79 -9.87
CA GLN A 12 -9.28 -2.91 -11.18
C GLN A 12 -10.26 -3.67 -12.08
N CYS A 13 -11.09 -2.94 -12.80
CA CYS A 13 -12.21 -3.50 -13.54
C CYS A 13 -11.82 -4.40 -14.73
N VAL A 14 -10.63 -4.20 -15.30
CA VAL A 14 -10.13 -5.00 -16.44
C VAL A 14 -9.62 -6.35 -15.98
N LEU A 15 -8.97 -6.40 -14.82
CA LEU A 15 -8.49 -7.62 -14.18
C LEU A 15 -9.57 -8.32 -13.35
N GLU A 16 -10.72 -7.67 -13.19
CA GLU A 16 -11.82 -8.13 -12.34
C GLU A 16 -11.38 -8.34 -10.88
N GLU A 17 -10.51 -7.45 -10.39
CA GLU A 17 -9.97 -7.49 -9.03
C GLU A 17 -10.58 -6.38 -8.18
N ARG A 18 -11.21 -6.76 -7.07
CA ARG A 18 -11.83 -5.84 -6.14
C ARG A 18 -11.34 -6.08 -4.72
N TRP A 19 -10.66 -5.08 -4.18
CA TRP A 19 -10.33 -4.99 -2.76
C TRP A 19 -11.43 -4.26 -2.01
N VAL A 20 -11.87 -4.82 -0.89
CA VAL A 20 -12.86 -4.20 0.00
C VAL A 20 -12.33 -4.19 1.42
N GLY A 21 -12.18 -2.98 1.96
CA GLY A 21 -11.77 -2.72 3.33
C GLY A 21 -12.92 -2.14 4.15
N VAL A 22 -13.16 -2.67 5.34
CA VAL A 22 -14.19 -2.19 6.28
C VAL A 22 -13.57 -2.14 7.65
N THR A 23 -13.69 -1.00 8.36
CA THR A 23 -13.16 -0.87 9.72
C THR A 23 -13.65 -2.00 10.61
N GLY A 24 -12.71 -2.67 11.28
CA GLY A 24 -13.00 -3.81 12.18
C GLY A 24 -13.23 -5.15 11.47
N LYS A 25 -13.02 -5.24 10.15
CA LYS A 25 -13.04 -6.48 9.39
C LYS A 25 -11.74 -6.67 8.62
N GLN A 26 -11.42 -7.92 8.33
CA GLN A 26 -10.30 -8.25 7.45
C GLN A 26 -10.61 -7.81 6.01
N THR A 27 -9.63 -7.20 5.35
CA THR A 27 -9.71 -6.83 3.93
C THR A 27 -9.83 -8.07 3.07
N VAL A 28 -10.63 -7.99 2.01
CA VAL A 28 -10.81 -9.07 1.04
C VAL A 28 -10.47 -8.63 -0.38
N LEU A 29 -9.89 -9.53 -1.16
CA LEU A 29 -9.76 -9.46 -2.61
C LEU A 29 -10.74 -10.47 -3.23
N ASN A 30 -11.73 -10.00 -3.99
CA ASN A 30 -12.75 -10.86 -4.62
C ASN A 30 -13.44 -11.82 -3.63
N GLY A 31 -13.62 -11.38 -2.38
CA GLY A 31 -14.22 -12.15 -1.30
C GLY A 31 -13.25 -13.04 -0.52
N SER A 32 -12.00 -13.19 -0.97
CA SER A 32 -10.95 -13.93 -0.27
C SER A 32 -10.15 -13.01 0.66
N PRO A 33 -9.92 -13.38 1.94
CA PRO A 33 -9.14 -12.56 2.85
C PRO A 33 -7.70 -12.35 2.38
N VAL A 34 -7.17 -11.15 2.61
CA VAL A 34 -5.76 -10.82 2.35
C VAL A 34 -5.06 -10.31 3.61
N SER A 35 -3.73 -10.32 3.61
CA SER A 35 -2.89 -9.78 4.69
C SER A 35 -1.56 -9.29 4.13
N CYS A 36 -1.08 -8.14 4.57
CA CYS A 36 0.27 -7.66 4.23
C CYS A 36 1.37 -8.31 5.10
N CYS A 37 1.00 -8.86 6.26
CA CYS A 37 1.92 -9.53 7.18
C CYS A 37 1.41 -10.96 7.43
N SER A 38 2.11 -11.97 6.89
CA SER A 38 1.79 -13.37 7.25
C SER A 38 2.43 -13.72 8.58
N SER A 39 1.69 -13.53 9.67
CA SER A 39 2.01 -14.12 10.97
C SER A 39 1.47 -15.55 11.05
N SER A 40 1.85 -16.46 10.14
CA SER A 40 1.60 -17.90 10.34
C SER A 40 2.35 -18.79 9.35
N SER A 41 2.93 -19.85 9.89
CA SER A 41 3.63 -20.98 9.27
C SER A 41 2.79 -21.88 8.35
N SER A 42 1.70 -21.39 7.77
CA SER A 42 0.84 -22.16 6.85
C SER A 42 0.61 -21.37 5.55
N GLY A 43 1.51 -21.61 4.58
CA GLY A 43 1.31 -21.45 3.13
C GLY A 43 0.48 -20.24 2.68
N GLY A 44 1.10 -19.07 2.60
CA GLY A 44 0.51 -17.90 1.95
C GLY A 44 1.41 -16.67 2.01
N GLY A 45 2.26 -16.49 0.99
CA GLY A 45 2.73 -15.23 0.39
C GLY A 45 3.41 -14.12 1.20
N GLY A 46 3.32 -14.06 2.53
CA GLY A 46 3.87 -12.93 3.28
C GLY A 46 5.38 -13.03 3.47
N SER A 47 6.10 -12.05 2.95
CA SER A 47 7.55 -11.93 3.13
C SER A 47 7.86 -11.35 4.52
N SER A 48 8.66 -12.06 5.31
CA SER A 48 9.19 -11.53 6.58
C SER A 48 10.40 -10.67 6.27
N ILE A 49 10.15 -9.44 5.79
CA ILE A 49 11.20 -8.46 5.56
C ILE A 49 11.53 -7.76 6.86
N GLU A 50 12.78 -7.92 7.31
CA GLU A 50 13.30 -7.27 8.51
C GLU A 50 14.10 -6.01 8.20
N LYS A 51 14.52 -5.82 6.94
CA LYS A 51 15.38 -4.72 6.51
C LYS A 51 14.87 -4.04 5.25
N LEU A 52 15.10 -2.73 5.15
CA LEU A 52 14.70 -1.93 3.99
C LEU A 52 15.43 -2.35 2.69
N GLU A 53 16.68 -2.81 2.80
CA GLU A 53 17.47 -3.27 1.66
C GLU A 53 16.90 -4.53 0.97
N ASP A 54 15.99 -5.24 1.64
CA ASP A 54 15.27 -6.39 1.10
C ASP A 54 13.83 -6.05 0.68
N ALA A 55 13.39 -4.81 0.92
CA ALA A 55 12.03 -4.36 0.65
C ALA A 55 11.85 -3.88 -0.80
N ILE A 56 10.63 -4.06 -1.29
CA ILE A 56 10.16 -3.55 -2.58
C ILE A 56 9.22 -2.38 -2.32
N MET A 57 9.64 -1.20 -2.79
CA MET A 57 8.89 0.05 -2.73
C MET A 57 8.17 0.33 -4.05
N TYR A 58 6.96 0.87 -3.97
CA TYR A 58 6.23 1.46 -5.09
C TYR A 58 6.06 2.97 -4.90
N THR A 59 6.05 3.70 -6.01
CA THR A 59 5.67 5.11 -6.09
C THR A 59 5.20 5.42 -7.51
N THR A 60 4.19 6.26 -7.72
CA THR A 60 3.68 6.50 -9.08
C THR A 60 4.72 7.12 -10.00
N THR A 61 5.42 8.17 -9.57
CA THR A 61 6.45 8.83 -10.35
C THR A 61 7.44 9.55 -9.43
N PRO A 62 8.75 9.59 -9.75
CA PRO A 62 9.68 10.41 -8.99
C PRO A 62 9.38 11.92 -9.13
N ASP A 63 8.67 12.32 -10.19
CA ASP A 63 8.41 13.73 -10.49
C ASP A 63 7.38 14.39 -9.55
N MET A 64 6.64 13.61 -8.74
CA MET A 64 5.66 14.15 -7.78
C MET A 64 6.31 14.80 -6.55
N PHE A 65 7.56 14.46 -6.26
CA PHE A 65 8.29 14.98 -5.09
C PHE A 65 8.93 16.34 -5.40
N THR A 66 8.10 17.37 -5.49
CA THR A 66 8.50 18.70 -5.98
C THR A 66 9.05 19.63 -4.90
N GLN A 67 8.66 19.43 -3.64
CA GLN A 67 9.14 20.26 -2.54
C GLN A 67 10.53 19.80 -2.10
N PRO A 68 11.45 20.72 -1.72
CA PRO A 68 12.81 20.34 -1.34
C PRO A 68 12.90 19.30 -0.22
N PHE A 69 11.96 19.31 0.72
CA PHE A 69 11.92 18.31 1.80
C PHE A 69 11.41 16.94 1.31
N GLU A 70 10.46 16.92 0.36
CA GLU A 70 9.93 15.71 -0.27
C GLU A 70 11.03 15.03 -1.08
N SER A 71 11.70 15.77 -1.98
CA SER A 71 12.76 15.23 -2.83
C SER A 71 13.90 14.67 -1.99
N LYS A 72 14.27 15.34 -0.88
CA LYS A 72 15.30 14.86 0.04
C LYS A 72 14.91 13.57 0.75
N ARG A 73 13.67 13.49 1.25
CA ARG A 73 13.17 12.28 1.95
C ARG A 73 13.03 11.12 0.96
N PHE A 74 12.53 11.39 -0.24
CA PHE A 74 12.41 10.39 -1.29
C PHE A 74 13.79 9.85 -1.71
N ALA A 75 14.80 10.72 -1.90
CA ALA A 75 16.17 10.29 -2.19
C ALA A 75 16.74 9.36 -1.09
N ALA A 76 16.48 9.66 0.19
CA ALA A 76 16.90 8.78 1.29
C ALA A 76 16.20 7.41 1.25
N MET A 77 14.91 7.37 0.88
CA MET A 77 14.21 6.10 0.65
C MET A 77 14.80 5.36 -0.55
N GLN A 78 15.15 6.08 -1.64
CA GLN A 78 15.76 5.45 -2.80
C GLN A 78 17.11 4.79 -2.49
N GLU A 79 17.89 5.38 -1.59
CA GLU A 79 19.17 4.80 -1.14
C GLU A 79 18.98 3.59 -0.20
N ALA A 80 17.89 3.53 0.56
CA ALA A 80 17.65 2.50 1.57
C ALA A 80 16.92 1.26 1.04
N MET A 81 16.13 1.38 -0.03
CA MET A 81 15.29 0.29 -0.55
C MET A 81 16.06 -0.65 -1.48
N GLY A 82 15.75 -1.94 -1.42
CA GLY A 82 16.32 -2.95 -2.32
C GLY A 82 15.82 -2.83 -3.76
N THR A 83 14.53 -2.57 -3.94
CA THR A 83 13.92 -2.41 -5.27
C THR A 83 12.86 -1.33 -5.24
N ILE A 84 12.81 -0.54 -6.31
CA ILE A 84 11.88 0.57 -6.47
C ILE A 84 11.16 0.40 -7.80
N ASN A 85 9.85 0.25 -7.73
CA ASN A 85 8.98 0.17 -8.88
C ASN A 85 8.21 1.47 -9.03
N TYR A 86 8.10 1.93 -10.27
CA TYR A 86 7.37 3.14 -10.62
C TYR A 86 6.02 2.82 -11.27
N GLY A 87 5.06 3.73 -11.12
CA GLY A 87 3.69 3.62 -11.63
C GLY A 87 2.73 2.93 -10.67
N ALA A 88 1.67 2.33 -11.23
CA ALA A 88 0.65 1.53 -10.55
C ALA A 88 -0.35 2.29 -9.65
N ASP A 89 -0.13 3.55 -9.28
CA ASP A 89 -1.09 4.38 -8.53
C ASP A 89 -1.70 3.60 -7.33
N CYS A 90 -3.03 3.60 -7.21
CA CYS A 90 -3.77 2.86 -6.17
C CYS A 90 -3.50 1.34 -6.15
N TYR A 91 -3.00 0.76 -7.25
CA TYR A 91 -2.67 -0.66 -7.37
C TYR A 91 -1.40 -1.02 -6.58
N GLY A 92 -0.43 -0.12 -6.46
CA GLY A 92 0.74 -0.33 -5.60
C GLY A 92 0.33 -0.59 -4.14
N TYR A 93 -0.65 0.17 -3.65
CA TYR A 93 -1.20 -0.02 -2.30
C TYR A 93 -1.95 -1.35 -2.14
N ALA A 94 -2.69 -1.78 -3.16
CA ALA A 94 -3.38 -3.06 -3.15
C ALA A 94 -2.40 -4.24 -3.13
N LEU A 95 -1.26 -4.13 -3.82
CA LEU A 95 -0.19 -5.14 -3.74
C LEU A 95 0.40 -5.24 -2.33
N VAL A 96 0.64 -4.11 -1.67
CA VAL A 96 1.10 -4.08 -0.28
C VAL A 96 0.07 -4.72 0.63
N ALA A 97 -1.20 -4.29 0.56
CA ALA A 97 -2.28 -4.86 1.37
C ALA A 97 -2.47 -6.37 1.13
N SER A 98 -2.12 -6.86 -0.05
CA SER A 98 -2.23 -8.29 -0.38
C SER A 98 -1.02 -9.13 0.00
N GLY A 99 0.09 -8.50 0.38
CA GLY A 99 1.36 -9.20 0.60
C GLY A 99 1.95 -9.79 -0.70
N PHE A 100 1.62 -9.22 -1.87
CA PHE A 100 2.06 -9.72 -3.17
C PHE A 100 3.44 -9.17 -3.57
N GLY A 101 4.40 -9.27 -2.64
CA GLY A 101 5.78 -8.85 -2.85
C GLY A 101 6.04 -7.35 -2.79
N ALA A 102 5.02 -6.48 -2.73
CA ALA A 102 5.19 -5.06 -2.40
C ALA A 102 5.17 -4.86 -0.87
N HIS A 103 6.01 -3.95 -0.36
CA HIS A 103 6.16 -3.74 1.09
C HIS A 103 5.85 -2.32 1.53
N VAL A 104 6.21 -1.33 0.71
CA VAL A 104 6.04 0.10 1.04
C VAL A 104 5.52 0.84 -0.18
N VAL A 105 4.59 1.78 0.03
CA VAL A 105 4.26 2.81 -0.95
C VAL A 105 4.59 4.18 -0.37
N VAL A 106 5.25 5.00 -1.16
CA VAL A 106 5.75 6.32 -0.78
C VAL A 106 5.31 7.28 -1.88
N GLU A 107 4.39 8.20 -1.58
CA GLU A 107 3.84 9.17 -2.54
C GLU A 107 3.74 10.57 -1.94
N ALA A 108 3.67 11.57 -2.82
CA ALA A 108 3.38 12.97 -2.50
C ALA A 108 2.24 13.47 -3.38
N ASP A 109 1.72 14.66 -3.06
CA ASP A 109 0.68 15.36 -3.86
C ASP A 109 -0.66 14.59 -4.01
N LEU A 110 -1.04 13.78 -3.01
CA LEU A 110 -2.30 13.04 -3.01
C LEU A 110 -3.47 13.85 -2.45
N GLY A 111 -4.59 13.82 -3.14
CA GLY A 111 -5.88 14.30 -2.65
C GLY A 111 -6.61 13.27 -1.80
N LEU A 112 -7.64 13.72 -1.07
CA LEU A 112 -8.50 12.82 -0.27
C LEU A 112 -9.09 11.69 -1.12
N TYR A 113 -9.37 11.95 -2.39
CA TYR A 113 -9.95 10.97 -3.32
C TYR A 113 -8.97 9.85 -3.70
N ASP A 114 -7.67 10.08 -3.59
CA ASP A 114 -6.65 9.08 -3.96
C ASP A 114 -6.43 8.06 -2.84
N TYR A 115 -6.46 8.49 -1.58
CA TYR A 115 -6.06 7.63 -0.46
C TYR A 115 -7.18 7.24 0.50
N CYS A 116 -8.31 7.97 0.59
CA CYS A 116 -9.33 7.66 1.60
C CYS A 116 -9.92 6.25 1.42
N ALA A 117 -10.05 5.77 0.18
CA ALA A 117 -10.51 4.42 -0.09
C ALA A 117 -9.47 3.36 0.32
N ILE A 118 -8.19 3.71 0.36
CA ILE A 118 -7.09 2.80 0.64
C ILE A 118 -6.89 2.60 2.15
N VAL A 119 -7.12 3.63 2.97
CA VAL A 119 -6.95 3.55 4.44
C VAL A 119 -7.60 2.30 5.07
N PRO A 120 -8.93 2.05 4.92
CA PRO A 120 -9.55 0.88 5.53
C PRO A 120 -9.15 -0.45 4.85
N ILE A 121 -8.66 -0.41 3.60
CA ILE A 121 -8.10 -1.58 2.89
C ILE A 121 -6.75 -1.96 3.52
N MET A 122 -5.88 -0.98 3.73
CA MET A 122 -4.55 -1.17 4.32
C MET A 122 -4.65 -1.63 5.78
N GLU A 123 -5.42 -0.91 6.60
CA GLU A 123 -5.62 -1.25 8.02
C GLU A 123 -6.28 -2.63 8.18
N GLY A 124 -7.31 -2.93 7.38
CA GLY A 124 -7.99 -4.23 7.40
C GLY A 124 -7.11 -5.40 6.93
N ALA A 125 -6.02 -5.13 6.21
CA ALA A 125 -5.03 -6.13 5.82
C ALA A 125 -3.89 -6.28 6.85
N GLY A 126 -3.95 -5.56 7.97
CA GLY A 126 -2.90 -5.55 9.00
C GLY A 126 -1.76 -4.56 8.72
N GLY A 127 -1.91 -3.72 7.71
CA GLY A 127 -0.92 -2.71 7.33
C GLY A 127 -1.12 -1.38 8.04
N ILE A 128 -0.23 -0.43 7.75
CA ILE A 128 -0.25 0.92 8.31
C ILE A 128 -0.26 1.92 7.15
N MET A 129 -1.04 2.98 7.28
CA MET A 129 -1.05 4.13 6.37
C MET A 129 -0.99 5.41 7.18
N THR A 130 0.00 6.26 6.90
CA THR A 130 0.24 7.52 7.63
C THR A 130 0.72 8.62 6.69
N ASP A 131 0.72 9.85 7.18
CA ASP A 131 1.56 10.92 6.64
C ASP A 131 3.05 10.72 7.04
N TRP A 132 3.92 11.63 6.58
CA TRP A 132 5.39 11.54 6.69
C TRP A 132 6.03 12.51 7.70
#